data_AF-A0A8H6CXW6-F1
#
_entry.id   AF-A0A8H6CXW6-F1
#
_cell.length_a   1.000
_cell.length_b   1.000
_cell.length_c   1.000
_cell.angle_alpha   90.00
_cell.angle_beta   90.00
_cell.angle_gamma   90.00
#
_symmetry.space_group_name_H-M   'P 1'
#
loop_
_entity.id
_entity.type
_entity.pdbx_description
1 polymer ?
#
loop_
_entity_poly.entity_id
_entity_poly.type
_entity_poly.pdbx_seq_one_letter_code
_entity_poly.pdbx_strand_id
1 'polypeptide(L)'
;MLDTEKLGSVFGTRPDILEGIQRAADTPGRIALFNEIATHVYDQLLNGGSEPAHKKRRVDVQTNGGANGTKAVKTETNAADETVLLEIKEISVSVPQRKKFELCFTDGHIYARAPNTTAPIPAITYAWSDIEYVFYLPVPEKNQVQHNYVIFPRGTCLPSKTNPPTEEPLVFTVPATPPKQGTIGGPDAGSAAAVSDNYKSLFHWALNRHLKPNGVSITSADPNKFQSMVRQPHRPSEKAVHVKAFRGSKDGYLFFLENGILWGFKKPMMFIPLSRIAATSYTNILQRTFNIAIEVFAGEGDATEEAEFSMLDQDDYSGIDDYIKKHRLQDRSMAEQRKAKLELAENRGPKKNGEEAGDDAPAATGISELAKAQLDAEQALQDEEDED
;
A
#
# COMPACT_ATOMS: atom_id res chain seq x y z
N MET A 1 -20.11 0.02 -39.76
CA MET A 1 -21.33 0.05 -38.94
C MET A 1 -21.05 -0.64 -37.62
N LEU A 2 -21.80 -0.30 -36.57
CA LEU A 2 -21.63 -0.90 -35.24
C LEU A 2 -22.06 -2.38 -35.29
N ASP A 3 -21.23 -3.28 -34.74
CA ASP A 3 -21.49 -4.71 -34.73
C ASP A 3 -22.35 -5.09 -33.51
N THR A 4 -23.66 -4.88 -33.65
CA THR A 4 -24.63 -5.09 -32.56
C THR A 4 -24.78 -6.55 -32.14
N GLU A 5 -24.51 -7.51 -33.02
CA GLU A 5 -24.61 -8.94 -32.71
C GLU A 5 -23.47 -9.38 -31.78
N LYS A 6 -22.24 -8.95 -32.10
CA LYS A 6 -21.07 -9.24 -31.27
C LYS A 6 -21.11 -8.50 -29.95
N LEU A 7 -21.52 -7.22 -29.96
CA LEU A 7 -21.75 -6.45 -28.74
C LEU A 7 -22.81 -7.11 -27.85
N GLY A 8 -23.92 -7.58 -28.42
CA GLY A 8 -24.94 -8.33 -27.68
C GLY A 8 -24.42 -9.63 -27.08
N SER A 9 -23.50 -10.31 -27.75
CA SER A 9 -22.86 -11.52 -27.23
C SER A 9 -21.89 -11.24 -26.08
N VAL A 10 -21.19 -10.10 -26.11
CA VAL A 10 -20.21 -9.71 -25.07
C VAL A 10 -20.88 -9.09 -23.84
N PHE A 11 -21.85 -8.19 -24.06
CA PHE A 11 -22.46 -7.37 -23.02
C PHE A 11 -23.93 -7.74 -22.75
N GLY A 12 -24.37 -8.94 -23.15
CA GLY A 12 -25.77 -9.36 -23.05
C GLY A 12 -26.36 -9.33 -21.63
N THR A 13 -25.52 -9.43 -20.59
CA THR A 13 -25.93 -9.30 -19.18
C THR A 13 -26.01 -7.85 -18.69
N ARG A 14 -25.58 -6.88 -19.50
CA ARG A 14 -25.50 -5.44 -19.18
C ARG A 14 -26.13 -4.58 -20.29
N PRO A 15 -27.47 -4.53 -20.35
CA PRO A 15 -28.19 -3.76 -21.38
C PRO A 15 -27.91 -2.25 -21.30
N ASP A 16 -27.60 -1.73 -20.12
CA ASP A 16 -27.21 -0.33 -19.90
C ASP A 16 -25.93 0.05 -20.66
N ILE A 17 -24.97 -0.86 -20.75
CA ILE A 17 -23.73 -0.67 -21.51
C ILE A 17 -24.01 -0.68 -23.01
N LEU A 18 -24.87 -1.60 -23.48
CA LEU A 18 -25.27 -1.67 -24.89
C LEU A 18 -25.95 -0.38 -25.36
N GLU A 19 -26.89 0.15 -24.56
CA GLU A 19 -27.55 1.42 -24.85
C GLU A 19 -26.57 2.60 -24.83
N GLY A 20 -25.61 2.60 -23.90
CA GLY A 20 -24.54 3.60 -23.83
C GLY A 20 -23.65 3.60 -25.08
N ILE A 21 -23.24 2.42 -25.54
CA ILE A 21 -22.42 2.25 -26.74
C ILE A 21 -23.20 2.69 -27.99
N GLN A 22 -24.46 2.30 -28.12
CA GLN A 22 -25.31 2.73 -29.24
C GLN A 22 -25.49 4.24 -29.28
N ARG A 23 -25.67 4.88 -28.12
CA ARG A 23 -25.78 6.35 -28.02
C ARG A 23 -24.48 7.06 -28.36
N ALA A 24 -23.33 6.50 -27.98
CA ALA A 24 -22.01 7.10 -28.19
C ALA A 24 -21.36 6.75 -29.53
N ALA A 25 -21.99 5.87 -30.33
CA ALA A 25 -21.54 5.47 -31.67
C ALA A 25 -21.85 6.55 -32.74
N ASP A 26 -21.49 7.79 -32.44
CA ASP A 26 -21.79 8.99 -33.23
C ASP A 26 -20.75 9.29 -34.33
N THR A 27 -19.57 8.67 -34.25
CA THR A 27 -18.46 8.90 -35.18
C THR A 27 -17.87 7.58 -35.70
N PRO A 28 -17.33 7.55 -36.94
CA PRO A 28 -16.69 6.35 -37.48
C PRO A 28 -15.54 5.82 -36.61
N GLY A 29 -14.78 6.71 -35.97
CA GLY A 29 -13.69 6.35 -35.07
C GLY A 29 -14.17 5.66 -33.79
N ARG A 30 -15.24 6.15 -33.16
CA ARG A 30 -15.83 5.49 -31.99
C ARG A 30 -16.49 4.16 -32.35
N ILE A 31 -17.15 4.08 -33.50
CA ILE A 31 -17.71 2.82 -34.02
C ILE A 31 -16.60 1.78 -34.20
N ALA A 32 -15.46 2.16 -34.80
CA ALA A 32 -14.33 1.26 -34.98
C ALA A 32 -13.76 0.78 -33.63
N LEU A 33 -13.57 1.70 -32.69
CA LEU A 33 -13.08 1.39 -31.34
C LEU A 33 -14.02 0.44 -30.59
N PHE A 34 -15.33 0.68 -30.62
CA PHE A 34 -16.30 -0.20 -29.96
C PHE A 34 -16.31 -1.61 -30.56
N ASN A 35 -16.18 -1.74 -31.88
CA ASN A 35 -16.09 -3.04 -32.54
C ASN A 35 -14.77 -3.77 -32.21
N GLU A 36 -13.66 -3.04 -32.06
CA GLU A 36 -12.37 -3.59 -31.65
C GLU A 36 -12.39 -4.11 -30.22
N ILE A 37 -12.94 -3.33 -29.28
CA ILE A 37 -13.15 -3.74 -27.88
C ILE A 37 -14.05 -4.97 -27.82
N ALA A 38 -15.18 -4.94 -28.52
CA ALA A 38 -16.11 -6.08 -28.57
C ALA A 38 -15.41 -7.34 -29.10
N THR A 39 -14.58 -7.21 -30.14
CA THR A 39 -13.82 -8.35 -30.68
C THR A 39 -12.80 -8.87 -29.67
N HIS A 40 -12.05 -8.00 -29.00
CA HIS A 40 -11.07 -8.41 -28.01
C HIS A 40 -11.70 -9.19 -26.85
N VAL A 41 -12.81 -8.70 -26.30
CA VAL A 41 -13.50 -9.36 -25.19
C VAL A 41 -14.19 -10.64 -25.65
N TYR A 42 -14.79 -10.64 -26.84
CA TYR A 42 -15.38 -11.84 -27.42
C TYR A 42 -14.33 -12.95 -27.65
N ASP A 43 -13.13 -12.59 -28.12
CA ASP A 43 -12.03 -13.52 -28.31
C ASP A 43 -11.47 -14.03 -26.97
N GLN A 44 -11.46 -13.20 -25.92
CA GLN A 44 -11.14 -13.66 -24.55
C GLN A 44 -12.18 -14.66 -24.01
N LEU A 45 -13.47 -14.44 -24.28
CA LEU A 45 -14.54 -15.35 -23.88
C LEU A 45 -14.48 -16.70 -24.63
N LEU A 46 -14.16 -16.68 -25.93
CA LEU A 46 -13.98 -17.88 -26.74
C LEU A 46 -12.71 -18.67 -26.40
N ASN A 47 -11.63 -17.99 -26.00
CA ASN A 47 -10.35 -18.61 -25.65
C ASN A 47 -10.28 -19.09 -24.18
N GLY A 48 -11.42 -19.16 -23.48
CA GLY A 48 -11.55 -19.85 -22.20
C GLY A 48 -11.07 -19.02 -21.01
N GLY A 49 -11.95 -18.15 -20.51
CA GLY A 49 -11.84 -17.65 -19.14
C GLY A 49 -11.92 -18.80 -18.14
N SER A 50 -10.89 -18.92 -17.30
CA SER A 50 -10.89 -19.81 -16.14
C SER A 50 -10.70 -18.99 -14.85
N GLU A 51 -11.81 -18.42 -14.35
CA GLU A 51 -12.00 -18.28 -12.90
C GLU A 51 -12.36 -19.67 -12.35
N PRO A 52 -11.70 -20.21 -11.31
CA PRO A 52 -12.15 -21.44 -10.69
C PRO A 52 -13.21 -21.13 -9.61
N ALA A 53 -14.47 -21.22 -10.02
CA ALA A 53 -15.58 -21.45 -9.10
C ALA A 53 -15.45 -22.84 -8.46
N HIS A 54 -15.44 -22.87 -7.12
CA HIS A 54 -15.45 -24.09 -6.31
C HIS A 54 -16.53 -25.11 -6.75
N LYS A 55 -16.14 -26.34 -7.13
CA LYS A 55 -16.85 -27.59 -6.75
C LYS A 55 -16.11 -28.89 -7.12
N LYS A 56 -16.31 -29.87 -6.24
CA LYS A 56 -15.69 -31.21 -6.11
C LYS A 56 -15.95 -32.16 -7.31
N ARG A 57 -14.93 -32.97 -7.68
CA ARG A 57 -14.88 -34.48 -7.61
C ARG A 57 -14.16 -35.17 -8.81
N ARG A 58 -13.04 -35.85 -8.49
CA ARG A 58 -12.53 -37.19 -8.93
C ARG A 58 -12.10 -37.50 -10.40
N VAL A 59 -10.76 -37.50 -10.59
CA VAL A 59 -9.82 -38.58 -11.03
C VAL A 59 -9.96 -39.31 -12.40
N ASP A 60 -8.79 -39.33 -13.08
CA ASP A 60 -8.21 -40.20 -14.14
C ASP A 60 -8.65 -40.10 -15.62
N VAL A 61 -7.70 -39.79 -16.52
CA VAL A 61 -6.99 -40.75 -17.41
C VAL A 61 -5.95 -40.01 -18.30
N GLN A 62 -4.78 -40.64 -18.47
CA GLN A 62 -3.62 -40.25 -19.30
C GLN A 62 -3.92 -40.18 -20.81
N THR A 63 -3.24 -39.29 -21.54
CA THR A 63 -2.70 -39.61 -22.88
C THR A 63 -1.55 -38.67 -23.30
N ASN A 64 -0.46 -39.27 -23.80
CA ASN A 64 0.71 -38.64 -24.40
C ASN A 64 0.44 -38.12 -25.83
N GLY A 65 1.15 -37.05 -26.23
CA GLY A 65 1.29 -36.59 -27.62
C GLY A 65 2.12 -35.31 -27.70
N GLY A 66 3.11 -35.24 -28.59
CA GLY A 66 4.25 -34.33 -28.50
C GLY A 66 4.26 -33.10 -29.43
N ALA A 67 5.17 -32.18 -29.06
CA ALA A 67 5.89 -31.16 -29.84
C ALA A 67 5.11 -30.23 -30.80
N ASN A 68 4.97 -28.96 -30.41
CA ASN A 68 5.64 -27.86 -31.15
C ASN A 68 5.64 -26.55 -30.35
N GLY A 69 6.69 -25.76 -30.55
CA GLY A 69 7.06 -24.60 -29.74
C GLY A 69 5.95 -23.58 -29.54
N THR A 70 5.52 -23.44 -28.28
CA THR A 70 4.67 -22.37 -27.78
C THR A 70 5.43 -21.63 -26.69
N LYS A 71 5.34 -20.30 -26.70
CA LYS A 71 5.77 -19.47 -25.56
C LYS A 71 5.23 -20.11 -24.30
N ALA A 72 6.11 -20.37 -23.32
CA ALA A 72 5.76 -21.03 -22.08
C ALA A 72 4.56 -20.30 -21.43
N VAL A 73 3.38 -20.84 -21.63
CA VAL A 73 2.25 -20.63 -20.73
C VAL A 73 2.75 -21.26 -19.43
N LYS A 74 3.09 -20.43 -18.45
CA LYS A 74 3.38 -20.92 -17.11
C LYS A 74 2.06 -21.49 -16.59
N THR A 75 1.89 -22.80 -16.72
CA THR A 75 0.88 -23.54 -15.97
C THR A 75 1.08 -23.18 -14.50
N GLU A 76 0.05 -22.70 -13.82
CA GLU A 76 0.10 -22.50 -12.36
C GLU A 76 0.29 -23.88 -11.71
N THR A 77 1.54 -24.24 -11.47
CA THR A 77 1.93 -25.45 -10.74
C THR A 77 1.78 -25.19 -9.25
N ASN A 78 1.24 -26.15 -8.48
CA ASN A 78 1.21 -25.95 -7.03
C ASN A 78 2.64 -25.91 -6.49
N ALA A 79 2.92 -25.03 -5.53
CA ALA A 79 4.24 -24.91 -4.90
C ALA A 79 4.78 -26.25 -4.35
N ALA A 80 3.90 -27.16 -3.92
CA ALA A 80 4.28 -28.48 -3.40
C ALA A 80 4.78 -29.46 -4.48
N ASP A 81 4.41 -29.23 -5.74
CA ASP A 81 4.79 -30.06 -6.88
C ASP A 81 6.08 -29.56 -7.56
N GLU A 82 6.54 -28.36 -7.19
CA GLU A 82 7.73 -27.73 -7.75
C GLU A 82 9.02 -28.17 -7.05
N THR A 83 10.10 -28.27 -7.82
CA THR A 83 11.43 -28.55 -7.27
C THR A 83 11.98 -27.33 -6.54
N VAL A 84 12.38 -27.50 -5.28
CA VAL A 84 13.09 -26.47 -4.51
C VAL A 84 14.48 -26.26 -5.10
N LEU A 85 14.73 -25.06 -5.61
CA LEU A 85 16.01 -24.65 -6.21
C LEU A 85 16.97 -24.12 -5.15
N LEU A 86 16.44 -23.36 -4.19
CA LEU A 86 17.19 -22.78 -3.08
C LEU A 86 16.38 -22.91 -1.79
N GLU A 87 17.04 -23.36 -0.73
CA GLU A 87 16.51 -23.30 0.63
C GLU A 87 17.43 -22.48 1.53
N ILE A 88 16.86 -21.62 2.36
CA ILE A 88 17.57 -20.83 3.36
C ILE A 88 16.94 -21.13 4.73
N LYS A 89 17.71 -21.81 5.58
CA LYS A 89 17.29 -22.29 6.89
C LYS A 89 17.45 -21.23 7.97
N GLU A 90 16.77 -21.49 9.08
CA GLU A 90 16.81 -20.69 10.31
C GLU A 90 16.33 -19.24 10.19
N ILE A 91 15.42 -18.95 9.26
CA ILE A 91 14.90 -17.60 9.03
C ILE A 91 13.79 -17.27 10.02
N SER A 92 13.93 -16.13 10.71
CA SER A 92 12.95 -15.66 11.68
C SER A 92 11.82 -14.91 10.97
N VAL A 93 10.70 -15.58 10.72
CA VAL A 93 9.47 -14.97 10.20
C VAL A 93 8.68 -14.35 11.35
N SER A 94 8.16 -13.14 11.14
CA SER A 94 7.29 -12.42 12.08
C SER A 94 5.84 -12.33 11.60
N VAL A 95 5.62 -12.31 10.28
CA VAL A 95 4.30 -12.26 9.65
C VAL A 95 4.30 -13.24 8.47
N PRO A 96 3.24 -14.06 8.29
CA PRO A 96 2.00 -14.10 9.09
C PRO A 96 2.14 -14.82 10.43
N GLN A 97 3.08 -15.76 10.54
CA GLN A 97 3.30 -16.56 11.73
C GLN A 97 4.68 -16.29 12.30
N ARG A 98 4.72 -15.82 13.56
CA ARG A 98 5.98 -15.55 14.26
C ARG A 98 6.67 -16.85 14.68
N LYS A 99 7.55 -17.37 13.83
CA LYS A 99 8.31 -18.61 14.06
C LYS A 99 9.55 -18.65 13.17
N LYS A 100 10.51 -19.51 13.51
CA LYS A 100 11.67 -19.81 12.66
C LYS A 100 11.30 -20.87 11.62
N PHE A 101 11.56 -20.59 10.35
CA PHE A 101 11.25 -21.46 9.21
C PHE A 101 12.45 -21.63 8.27
N GLU A 102 12.28 -22.51 7.29
CA GLU A 102 13.09 -22.58 6.09
C GLU A 102 12.33 -21.84 4.98
N LEU A 103 12.98 -20.88 4.31
CA LEU A 103 12.44 -20.24 3.11
C LEU A 103 12.91 -21.00 1.88
N CYS A 104 11.97 -21.44 1.06
CA CYS A 104 12.20 -22.22 -0.14
C CYS A 104 11.84 -21.37 -1.37
N PHE A 105 12.70 -21.45 -2.38
CA PHE A 105 12.54 -20.79 -3.68
C PHE A 105 12.43 -21.86 -4.74
N THR A 106 11.38 -21.78 -5.54
CA THR A 106 11.14 -22.61 -6.72
C THR A 106 11.02 -21.70 -7.94
N ASP A 107 10.83 -22.27 -9.13
CA ASP A 107 10.63 -21.48 -10.35
C ASP A 107 9.37 -20.60 -10.30
N GLY A 108 8.29 -21.10 -9.68
CA GLY A 108 6.99 -20.42 -9.60
C GLY A 108 6.73 -19.71 -8.27
N HIS A 109 7.35 -20.14 -7.18
CA HIS A 109 6.94 -19.74 -5.83
C HIS A 109 8.09 -19.40 -4.88
N ILE A 110 7.77 -18.58 -3.88
CA ILE A 110 8.46 -18.53 -2.60
C ILE A 110 7.53 -19.01 -1.50
N TYR A 111 8.03 -19.87 -0.63
CA TYR A 111 7.24 -20.33 0.50
C TYR A 111 8.08 -20.63 1.74
N ALA A 112 7.42 -20.73 2.89
CA ALA A 112 8.04 -21.23 4.11
C ALA A 112 7.59 -22.66 4.40
N ARG A 113 8.48 -23.45 4.98
CA ARG A 113 8.16 -24.76 5.57
C ARG A 113 8.77 -24.91 6.95
N ALA A 114 8.22 -25.82 7.74
CA ALA A 114 8.78 -26.16 9.04
C ALA A 114 10.15 -26.85 8.87
N PRO A 115 11.09 -26.66 9.81
CA PRO A 115 12.38 -27.35 9.76
C PRO A 115 12.22 -28.86 9.59
N ASN A 116 13.01 -29.47 8.70
CA ASN A 116 12.99 -30.91 8.41
C ASN A 116 11.66 -31.45 7.84
N THR A 117 10.84 -30.60 7.24
CA THR A 117 9.62 -31.00 6.52
C THR A 117 9.74 -30.65 5.04
N THR A 118 8.90 -31.25 4.18
CA THR A 118 8.89 -30.96 2.74
C THR A 118 7.70 -30.10 2.32
N ALA A 119 6.59 -30.18 3.05
CA ALA A 119 5.34 -29.52 2.69
C ALA A 119 5.42 -27.97 2.87
N PRO A 120 5.01 -27.19 1.86
CA PRO A 120 4.77 -25.76 2.03
C PRO A 120 3.72 -25.47 3.11
N ILE A 121 3.90 -24.37 3.84
CA ILE A 121 2.87 -23.84 4.73
C ILE A 121 1.92 -22.98 3.87
N PRO A 122 0.63 -23.33 3.75
CA PRO A 122 -0.28 -22.63 2.84
C PRO A 122 -0.38 -21.12 3.11
N ALA A 123 -0.38 -20.71 4.38
CA ALA A 123 -0.42 -19.29 4.76
C ALA A 123 0.88 -18.52 4.42
N ILE A 124 1.96 -19.20 4.05
CA ILE A 124 3.26 -18.60 3.74
C ILE A 124 3.75 -19.17 2.40
N THR A 125 2.88 -19.15 1.39
CA THR A 125 3.18 -19.59 0.03
C THR A 125 2.71 -18.52 -0.93
N TYR A 126 3.60 -18.02 -1.77
CA TYR A 126 3.33 -16.91 -2.68
C TYR A 126 3.89 -17.23 -4.05
N ALA A 127 3.06 -17.09 -5.09
CA ALA A 127 3.55 -17.12 -6.45
C ALA A 127 4.37 -15.85 -6.72
N TRP A 128 5.47 -15.97 -7.48
CA TRP A 128 6.28 -14.80 -7.82
C TRP A 128 5.49 -13.74 -8.59
N SER A 129 4.49 -14.17 -9.38
CA SER A 129 3.58 -13.30 -10.14
C SER A 129 2.63 -12.49 -9.25
N ASP A 130 2.41 -12.91 -8.01
CA ASP A 130 1.47 -12.26 -7.10
C ASP A 130 2.13 -11.30 -6.13
N ILE A 131 3.45 -11.21 -6.13
CA ILE A 131 4.16 -10.22 -5.32
C ILE A 131 4.09 -8.85 -6.01
N GLU A 132 3.65 -7.82 -5.26
CA GLU A 132 3.50 -6.45 -5.75
C GLU A 132 4.62 -5.53 -5.22
N TYR A 133 4.92 -5.62 -3.92
CA TYR A 133 5.97 -4.80 -3.31
C TYR A 133 6.91 -5.62 -2.45
N VAL A 134 8.20 -5.28 -2.50
CA VAL A 134 9.22 -5.85 -1.63
C VAL A 134 10.08 -4.76 -1.03
N PHE A 135 10.25 -4.81 0.29
CA PHE A 135 11.04 -3.83 1.05
C PHE A 135 12.17 -4.50 1.83
N TYR A 136 13.28 -3.78 1.97
CA TYR A 136 14.40 -4.12 2.85
C TYR A 136 14.65 -2.96 3.82
N LEU A 137 14.22 -3.14 5.07
CA LEU A 137 14.13 -2.05 6.05
C LEU A 137 14.88 -2.40 7.34
N PRO A 138 15.63 -1.45 7.96
CA PRO A 138 16.28 -1.72 9.23
C PRO A 138 15.25 -1.95 10.34
N VAL A 139 15.57 -2.85 11.28
CA VAL A 139 14.76 -3.08 12.48
C VAL A 139 15.06 -1.97 13.50
N PRO A 140 14.07 -1.15 13.89
CA PRO A 140 14.24 -0.13 14.92
C PRO A 140 14.55 -0.72 16.30
N GLU A 141 15.09 0.10 17.20
CA GLU A 141 15.28 -0.24 18.62
C GLU A 141 16.05 -1.55 18.88
N LYS A 142 17.05 -1.85 18.02
CA LYS A 142 18.00 -2.95 18.21
C LYS A 142 19.43 -2.44 18.26
N ASN A 143 20.20 -2.99 19.21
CA ASN A 143 21.65 -2.73 19.31
C ASN A 143 22.41 -3.32 18.12
N GLN A 144 22.05 -4.55 17.73
CA GLN A 144 22.62 -5.21 16.56
C GLN A 144 21.82 -4.84 15.32
N VAL A 145 22.52 -4.49 14.25
CA VAL A 145 21.91 -4.19 12.95
C VAL A 145 21.24 -5.46 12.40
N GLN A 146 19.94 -5.36 12.23
CA GLN A 146 19.09 -6.38 11.62
C GLN A 146 18.16 -5.67 10.63
N HIS A 147 17.70 -6.43 9.64
CA HIS A 147 16.80 -5.91 8.61
C HIS A 147 15.62 -6.84 8.43
N ASN A 148 14.46 -6.26 8.18
CA ASN A 148 13.27 -6.96 7.74
C ASN A 148 13.18 -6.92 6.22
N TYR A 149 12.94 -8.07 5.62
CA TYR A 149 12.27 -8.12 4.33
C TYR A 149 10.76 -8.09 4.56
N VAL A 150 10.06 -7.27 3.79
CA VAL A 150 8.60 -7.19 3.79
C VAL A 150 8.14 -7.42 2.37
N ILE A 151 7.36 -8.49 2.15
CA ILE A 151 6.84 -8.87 0.84
C ILE A 151 5.32 -8.75 0.92
N PHE A 152 4.75 -7.85 0.12
CA PHE A 152 3.31 -7.68 -0.02
C PHE A 152 2.84 -8.39 -1.29
N PRO A 153 1.95 -9.39 -1.16
CA PRO A 153 1.16 -9.85 -2.29
C PRO A 153 0.24 -8.76 -2.83
N ARG A 154 -0.20 -8.92 -4.07
CA ARG A 154 -1.06 -7.97 -4.79
C ARG A 154 -2.35 -7.76 -4.02
N GLY A 155 -2.72 -6.49 -3.85
CA GLY A 155 -3.94 -6.12 -3.13
C GLY A 155 -3.86 -6.24 -1.60
N THR A 156 -2.70 -6.56 -1.03
CA THR A 156 -2.53 -6.64 0.43
C THR A 156 -1.88 -5.39 1.06
N CYS A 157 -1.36 -4.46 0.24
CA CYS A 157 -0.64 -3.27 0.70
C CYS A 157 -1.52 -2.28 1.49
N LEU A 158 -2.81 -2.19 1.16
CA LEU A 158 -3.78 -1.33 1.82
C LEU A 158 -4.92 -2.18 2.40
N PRO A 159 -4.77 -2.74 3.61
CA PRO A 159 -5.81 -3.58 4.18
C PRO A 159 -7.06 -2.75 4.50
N SER A 160 -8.16 -3.02 3.80
CA SER A 160 -9.45 -2.41 4.07
C SER A 160 -10.04 -2.91 5.39
N LYS A 161 -10.74 -2.04 6.10
CA LYS A 161 -11.47 -2.40 7.33
C LYS A 161 -12.70 -3.26 7.03
N THR A 162 -13.30 -3.11 5.85
CA THR A 162 -14.56 -3.78 5.47
C THR A 162 -14.28 -5.10 4.76
N ASN A 163 -13.23 -5.16 3.95
CA ASN A 163 -12.78 -6.35 3.23
C ASN A 163 -11.29 -6.62 3.49
N PRO A 164 -10.93 -7.26 4.61
CA PRO A 164 -9.54 -7.58 4.88
C PRO A 164 -9.01 -8.59 3.84
N PRO A 165 -7.77 -8.43 3.35
CA PRO A 165 -7.15 -9.39 2.46
C PRO A 165 -7.08 -10.78 3.12
N THR A 166 -7.32 -11.84 2.33
CA THR A 166 -7.17 -13.23 2.77
C THR A 166 -5.71 -13.62 2.94
N GLU A 167 -4.82 -13.01 2.14
CA GLU A 167 -3.38 -13.18 2.22
C GLU A 167 -2.75 -12.14 3.13
N GLU A 168 -1.72 -12.56 3.86
CA GLU A 168 -0.96 -11.68 4.73
C GLU A 168 0.43 -11.41 4.13
N PRO A 169 1.04 -10.25 4.41
CA PRO A 169 2.42 -10.00 3.99
C PRO A 169 3.40 -10.99 4.61
N LEU A 170 4.44 -11.38 3.88
CA LEU A 170 5.57 -12.12 4.46
C LEU A 170 6.58 -11.14 5.02
N VAL A 171 6.82 -11.22 6.33
CA VAL A 171 7.88 -10.45 6.99
C VAL A 171 8.85 -11.38 7.68
N PHE A 172 10.13 -11.25 7.35
CA PHE A 172 11.20 -11.99 8.01
C PHE A 172 12.43 -11.15 8.26
N THR A 173 13.11 -11.46 9.35
CA THR A 173 14.28 -10.72 9.83
C THR A 173 15.56 -11.47 9.50
N VAL A 174 16.55 -10.74 9.02
CA VAL A 174 17.93 -11.23 8.82
C VAL A 174 18.93 -10.33 9.56
N PRO A 175 19.99 -10.91 10.16
CA PRO A 175 21.08 -10.12 10.72
C PRO A 175 21.96 -9.53 9.61
N ALA A 176 22.76 -8.50 9.94
CA ALA A 176 23.78 -7.97 9.04
C ALA A 176 24.98 -8.93 8.84
N THR A 177 25.09 -9.99 9.63
CA THR A 177 26.17 -10.98 9.54
C THR A 177 26.01 -11.93 8.35
N PRO A 178 27.07 -12.67 7.96
CA PRO A 178 26.97 -13.76 6.99
C PRO A 178 25.98 -14.85 7.43
N PRO A 179 25.36 -15.58 6.48
CA PRO A 179 24.64 -16.82 6.77
C PRO A 179 25.54 -17.85 7.45
N LYS A 180 24.97 -18.62 8.38
CA LYS A 180 25.70 -19.71 9.05
C LYS A 180 26.02 -20.82 8.05
N GLN A 181 27.13 -21.53 8.28
CA GLN A 181 27.46 -22.70 7.49
C GLN A 181 26.34 -23.74 7.56
N GLY A 182 25.98 -24.33 6.41
CA GLY A 182 24.95 -25.37 6.32
C GLY A 182 23.50 -24.87 6.34
N THR A 183 23.26 -23.55 6.39
CA THR A 183 21.89 -23.01 6.29
C THR A 183 21.42 -22.75 4.87
N ILE A 184 22.31 -22.81 3.87
CA ILE A 184 21.97 -22.67 2.45
C ILE A 184 22.00 -24.06 1.82
N GLY A 185 20.93 -24.43 1.11
CA GLY A 185 20.80 -25.72 0.44
C GLY A 185 20.06 -25.61 -0.90
N GLY A 186 19.80 -26.76 -1.52
CA GLY A 186 19.18 -26.87 -2.84
C GLY A 186 20.20 -26.85 -3.99
N PRO A 187 19.76 -27.14 -5.24
CA PRO A 187 20.60 -27.10 -6.44
C PRO A 187 21.40 -25.80 -6.63
N ASP A 188 20.83 -24.66 -6.23
CA ASP A 188 21.44 -23.34 -6.39
C ASP A 188 22.37 -22.96 -5.21
N ALA A 189 22.59 -23.85 -4.24
CA ALA A 189 23.39 -23.55 -3.04
C ALA A 189 24.82 -23.08 -3.35
N GLY A 190 25.46 -23.64 -4.39
CA GLY A 190 26.80 -23.23 -4.80
C GLY A 190 26.84 -21.77 -5.28
N SER A 191 25.90 -21.40 -6.16
CA SER A 191 25.74 -20.03 -6.65
C SER A 191 25.35 -19.06 -5.54
N ALA A 192 24.45 -19.48 -4.65
CA ALA A 192 24.02 -18.71 -3.50
C ALA A 192 25.18 -18.45 -2.53
N ALA A 193 26.00 -19.47 -2.24
CA ALA A 193 27.17 -19.33 -1.37
C ALA A 193 28.18 -18.31 -1.92
N ALA A 194 28.36 -18.23 -3.24
CA ALA A 194 29.27 -17.29 -3.89
C ALA A 194 28.87 -15.81 -3.71
N VAL A 195 27.61 -15.52 -3.35
CA VAL A 195 27.08 -14.16 -3.13
C VAL A 195 26.65 -13.91 -1.68
N SER A 196 27.03 -14.80 -0.76
CA SER A 196 26.55 -14.82 0.64
C SER A 196 27.50 -14.12 1.63
N ASP A 197 28.17 -13.04 1.23
CA ASP A 197 28.97 -12.22 2.14
C ASP A 197 28.15 -11.69 3.33
N ASN A 198 26.85 -11.49 3.11
CA ASN A 198 25.84 -11.19 4.13
C ASN A 198 24.46 -11.62 3.62
N TYR A 199 23.48 -11.69 4.54
CA TYR A 199 22.11 -12.01 4.16
C TYR A 199 21.49 -11.02 3.17
N LYS A 200 21.93 -9.75 3.15
CA LYS A 200 21.44 -8.77 2.16
C LYS A 200 21.78 -9.22 0.75
N SER A 201 23.04 -9.55 0.49
CA SER A 201 23.54 -9.94 -0.83
C SER A 201 22.88 -11.24 -1.30
N LEU A 202 22.77 -12.23 -0.41
CA LEU A 202 22.06 -13.49 -0.68
C LEU A 202 20.59 -13.27 -1.08
N PHE A 203 19.81 -12.59 -0.23
CA PHE A 203 18.38 -12.41 -0.49
C PHE A 203 18.12 -11.42 -1.64
N HIS A 204 18.94 -10.38 -1.82
CA HIS A 204 18.83 -9.51 -3.00
C HIS A 204 19.09 -10.30 -4.27
N TRP A 205 20.10 -11.16 -4.32
CA TRP A 205 20.38 -12.00 -5.48
C TRP A 205 19.20 -12.95 -5.76
N ALA A 206 18.76 -13.69 -4.75
CA ALA A 206 17.68 -14.68 -4.88
C ALA A 206 16.35 -14.02 -5.29
N LEU A 207 15.91 -12.99 -4.56
CA LEU A 207 14.63 -12.32 -4.84
C LEU A 207 14.65 -11.59 -6.19
N ASN A 208 15.73 -10.87 -6.54
CA ASN A 208 15.78 -10.16 -7.82
C ASN A 208 15.73 -11.09 -9.03
N ARG A 209 16.24 -12.33 -8.92
CA ARG A 209 16.18 -13.32 -10.00
C ARG A 209 14.73 -13.62 -10.41
N HIS A 210 13.80 -13.65 -9.45
CA HIS A 210 12.40 -13.98 -9.70
C HIS A 210 11.50 -12.74 -9.85
N LEU A 211 11.83 -11.63 -9.18
CA LEU A 211 10.97 -10.43 -9.14
C LEU A 211 11.23 -9.45 -10.29
N LYS A 212 12.47 -9.29 -10.75
CA LYS A 212 12.80 -8.36 -11.84
C LYS A 212 12.03 -8.65 -13.14
N PRO A 213 11.85 -9.93 -13.57
CA PRO A 213 11.02 -10.25 -14.73
C PRO A 213 9.57 -9.78 -14.61
N ASN A 214 9.05 -9.64 -13.38
CA ASN A 214 7.69 -9.18 -13.08
C ASN A 214 7.63 -7.64 -12.87
N GLY A 215 8.74 -6.93 -13.10
CA GLY A 215 8.82 -5.48 -12.89
C GLY A 215 8.89 -5.06 -11.42
N VAL A 216 9.10 -6.00 -10.49
CA VAL A 216 9.16 -5.73 -9.05
C VAL A 216 10.61 -5.58 -8.59
N SER A 217 10.91 -4.47 -7.92
CA SER A 217 12.23 -4.19 -7.34
C SER A 217 12.19 -4.11 -5.82
N ILE A 218 13.27 -4.55 -5.17
CA ILE A 218 13.43 -4.41 -3.72
C ILE A 218 13.72 -2.95 -3.38
N THR A 219 12.81 -2.30 -2.65
CA THR A 219 12.97 -0.93 -2.17
C THR A 219 13.65 -0.93 -0.81
N SER A 220 14.75 -0.20 -0.65
CA SER A 220 15.45 -0.05 0.64
C SER A 220 15.22 1.34 1.22
N ALA A 221 15.23 1.45 2.55
CA ALA A 221 15.32 2.76 3.18
C ALA A 221 16.70 3.39 2.91
N ASP A 222 16.72 4.69 2.61
CA ASP A 222 17.93 5.43 2.26
C ASP A 222 18.01 6.72 3.11
N PRO A 223 19.02 6.87 3.99
CA PRO A 223 19.17 8.04 4.84
C PRO A 223 19.41 9.34 4.06
N ASN A 224 19.75 9.28 2.76
CA ASN A 224 19.84 10.45 1.90
C ASN A 224 18.48 10.89 1.33
N LYS A 225 17.48 9.99 1.36
CA LYS A 225 16.11 10.29 0.91
C LYS A 225 15.24 10.74 2.07
N PHE A 226 15.36 10.06 3.20
CA PHE A 226 14.67 10.43 4.44
C PHE A 226 15.50 9.99 5.64
N GLN A 227 15.63 10.88 6.61
CA GLN A 227 16.21 10.57 7.92
C GLN A 227 15.38 11.28 8.99
N SER A 228 15.14 10.60 10.10
CA SER A 228 14.56 11.21 11.29
C SER A 228 15.62 12.06 12.00
N MET A 229 15.17 13.18 12.55
CA MET A 229 15.99 14.09 13.36
C MET A 229 16.13 13.58 14.80
N VAL A 230 15.23 12.68 15.21
CA VAL A 230 15.30 11.99 16.49
C VAL A 230 16.45 10.98 16.49
N ARG A 231 17.38 11.14 17.43
CA ARG A 231 18.51 10.23 17.58
C ARG A 231 18.06 8.85 18.05
N GLN A 232 18.61 7.80 17.44
CA GLN A 232 18.35 6.43 17.88
C GLN A 232 19.03 6.13 19.22
N PRO A 233 18.29 5.76 20.29
CA PRO A 233 18.91 5.48 21.59
C PRO A 233 19.91 4.31 21.54
N HIS A 234 19.60 3.29 20.74
CA HIS A 234 20.35 2.04 20.67
C HIS A 234 21.54 2.08 19.69
N ARG A 235 21.53 3.03 18.75
CA ARG A 235 22.54 3.22 17.69
C ARG A 235 22.72 4.71 17.41
N PRO A 236 23.26 5.50 18.37
CA PRO A 236 23.25 6.96 18.31
C PRO A 236 24.12 7.55 17.18
N SER A 237 25.05 6.76 16.63
CA SER A 237 25.88 7.14 15.48
C SER A 237 25.18 6.91 14.13
N GLU A 238 24.07 6.16 14.11
CA GLU A 238 23.33 5.86 12.89
C GLU A 238 22.10 6.76 12.74
N LYS A 239 21.92 7.32 11.55
CA LYS A 239 20.74 8.09 11.19
C LYS A 239 19.52 7.16 11.17
N ALA A 240 18.48 7.51 11.92
CA ALA A 240 17.20 6.81 11.83
C ALA A 240 16.59 7.08 10.46
N VAL A 241 16.04 6.06 9.83
CA VAL A 241 15.29 6.16 8.55
C VAL A 241 13.81 5.81 8.76
N HIS A 242 13.35 5.97 9.99
CA HIS A 242 11.99 5.67 10.43
C HIS A 242 11.54 6.73 11.44
N VAL A 243 10.24 6.93 11.53
CA VAL A 243 9.60 7.78 12.54
C VAL A 243 8.71 6.92 13.40
N LYS A 244 8.82 7.06 14.72
CA LYS A 244 7.94 6.37 15.67
C LYS A 244 6.59 7.09 15.70
N ALA A 245 5.51 6.33 15.58
CA ALA A 245 4.16 6.89 15.62
C ALA A 245 3.18 5.85 16.18
N PHE A 246 1.92 6.25 16.33
CA PHE A 246 0.82 5.41 16.73
C PHE A 246 -0.25 5.40 15.64
N ARG A 247 -0.88 4.24 15.41
CA ARG A 247 -2.11 4.14 14.63
C ARG A 247 -3.20 3.61 15.54
N GLY A 248 -4.06 4.50 16.02
CA GLY A 248 -4.95 4.22 17.16
C GLY A 248 -4.14 3.88 18.42
N SER A 249 -4.40 2.72 19.03
CA SER A 249 -3.70 2.27 20.24
C SER A 249 -2.39 1.50 19.98
N LYS A 250 -2.01 1.29 18.71
CA LYS A 250 -0.83 0.50 18.35
C LYS A 250 0.34 1.41 18.00
N ASP A 251 1.45 1.26 18.71
CA ASP A 251 2.74 1.84 18.32
C ASP A 251 3.35 1.08 17.12
N GLY A 252 4.12 1.81 16.34
CA GLY A 252 4.82 1.29 15.17
C GLY A 252 5.74 2.34 14.58
N TYR A 253 6.11 2.12 13.32
CA TYR A 253 7.11 2.91 12.62
C TYR A 253 6.63 3.23 11.22
N LEU A 254 6.75 4.50 10.86
CA LEU A 254 6.62 5.02 9.51
C LEU A 254 7.98 5.01 8.82
N PHE A 255 8.01 4.52 7.59
CA PHE A 255 9.14 4.64 6.68
C PHE A 255 8.70 5.44 5.47
N PHE A 256 9.33 6.59 5.25
CA PHE A 256 9.11 7.42 4.07
C PHE A 256 10.09 6.98 2.99
N LEU A 257 9.59 6.21 2.02
CA LEU A 257 10.36 5.53 0.98
C LEU A 257 10.21 6.23 -0.35
N GLU A 258 11.08 5.94 -1.31
CA GLU A 258 11.03 6.61 -2.62
C GLU A 258 9.74 6.39 -3.42
N ASN A 259 9.01 5.32 -3.12
CA ASN A 259 7.81 4.89 -3.82
C ASN A 259 6.54 4.95 -2.95
N GLY A 260 6.63 5.37 -1.70
CA GLY A 260 5.47 5.44 -0.81
C GLY A 260 5.82 5.47 0.67
N ILE A 261 4.80 5.37 1.51
CA ILE A 261 4.92 5.40 2.97
C ILE A 261 4.54 4.01 3.51
N LEU A 262 5.44 3.39 4.27
CA LEU A 262 5.20 2.09 4.91
C LEU A 262 4.97 2.26 6.41
N TRP A 263 3.90 1.65 6.92
CA TRP A 263 3.62 1.47 8.34
C TRP A 263 3.85 0.01 8.75
N GLY A 264 4.74 -0.19 9.74
CA GLY A 264 5.07 -1.52 10.25
C GLY A 264 5.73 -1.49 11.64
N PHE A 265 6.18 -2.60 12.22
CA PHE A 265 6.02 -3.99 11.77
C PHE A 265 4.91 -4.72 12.55
N LYS A 266 3.99 -3.99 13.21
CA LYS A 266 2.82 -4.58 13.89
C LYS A 266 1.63 -4.66 12.93
N LYS A 267 0.84 -5.74 13.04
CA LYS A 267 -0.41 -5.90 12.28
C LYS A 267 -1.46 -4.86 12.72
N PRO A 268 -2.26 -4.28 11.80
CA PRO A 268 -2.18 -4.41 10.35
C PRO A 268 -1.00 -3.60 9.79
N MET A 269 -0.20 -4.24 8.95
CA MET A 269 0.83 -3.53 8.18
C MET A 269 0.20 -2.87 6.97
N MET A 270 0.81 -1.78 6.52
CA MET A 270 0.29 -1.01 5.41
C MET A 270 1.44 -0.42 4.62
N PHE A 271 1.30 -0.39 3.31
CA PHE A 271 2.13 0.39 2.40
C PHE A 271 1.20 1.24 1.55
N ILE A 272 1.42 2.55 1.55
CA ILE A 272 0.67 3.53 0.79
C ILE A 272 1.57 4.01 -0.36
N PRO A 273 1.39 3.50 -1.59
CA PRO A 273 2.14 3.97 -2.74
C PRO A 273 1.90 5.46 -2.97
N LEU A 274 2.91 6.20 -3.45
CA LEU A 274 2.78 7.63 -3.75
C LEU A 274 1.60 7.92 -4.69
N SER A 275 1.36 7.03 -5.68
CA SER A 275 0.26 7.16 -6.64
C SER A 275 -1.14 7.00 -6.02
N ARG A 276 -1.24 6.49 -4.80
CA ARG A 276 -2.51 6.29 -4.08
C ARG A 276 -2.76 7.36 -3.03
N ILE A 277 -1.79 8.22 -2.73
CA ILE A 277 -1.94 9.34 -1.79
C ILE A 277 -2.70 10.46 -2.50
N ALA A 278 -3.89 10.77 -1.98
CA ALA A 278 -4.70 11.88 -2.46
C ALA A 278 -4.25 13.21 -1.83
N ALA A 279 -4.06 13.21 -0.52
CA ALA A 279 -3.61 14.37 0.25
C ALA A 279 -2.99 13.94 1.58
N THR A 280 -2.29 14.87 2.21
CA THR A 280 -1.78 14.76 3.57
C THR A 280 -2.18 15.99 4.38
N SER A 281 -2.52 15.78 5.65
CA SER A 281 -2.87 16.86 6.58
C SER A 281 -2.12 16.69 7.90
N TYR A 282 -1.63 17.79 8.46
CA TYR A 282 -1.08 17.85 9.80
C TYR A 282 -2.16 18.30 10.78
N THR A 283 -2.39 17.49 11.81
CA THR A 283 -3.40 17.75 12.84
C THR A 283 -2.78 17.67 14.22
N ASN A 284 -3.48 18.19 15.24
CA ASN A 284 -3.05 18.13 16.64
C ASN A 284 -1.59 18.53 16.86
N ILE A 285 -1.14 19.63 16.25
CA ILE A 285 0.22 20.13 16.39
C ILE A 285 0.39 20.72 17.80
N LEU A 286 1.11 20.00 18.65
CA LEU A 286 1.46 20.39 20.01
C LEU A 286 2.95 20.76 20.10
N GLN A 287 3.39 21.24 21.27
CA GLN A 287 4.79 21.62 21.48
C GLN A 287 5.80 20.48 21.22
N ARG A 288 5.40 19.23 21.45
CA ARG A 288 6.29 18.06 21.37
C ARG A 288 5.93 17.07 20.28
N THR A 289 4.68 17.07 19.84
CA THR A 289 4.19 16.05 18.92
C THR A 289 3.13 16.61 17.99
N PHE A 290 2.94 15.95 16.87
CA PHE A 290 1.84 16.21 15.95
C PHE A 290 1.28 14.89 15.40
N ASN A 291 0.15 14.99 14.70
CA ASN A 291 -0.44 13.89 13.95
C ASN A 291 -0.35 14.18 12.45
N ILE A 292 -0.27 13.13 11.64
CA ILE A 292 -0.40 13.20 10.19
C ILE A 292 -1.53 12.28 9.73
N ALA A 293 -2.47 12.85 8.99
CA ALA A 293 -3.52 12.13 8.29
C ALA A 293 -3.14 11.99 6.81
N ILE A 294 -3.26 10.77 6.27
CA ILE A 294 -2.99 10.48 4.86
C ILE A 294 -4.30 10.02 4.22
N GLU A 295 -4.83 10.82 3.31
CA GLU A 295 -5.98 10.46 2.47
C GLU A 295 -5.49 9.55 1.33
N VAL A 296 -6.11 8.39 1.17
CA VAL A 296 -5.73 7.34 0.21
C VAL A 296 -6.90 6.97 -0.67
N PHE A 297 -6.71 6.87 -1.98
CA PHE A 297 -7.76 6.41 -2.90
C PHE A 297 -8.12 4.94 -2.63
N ALA A 298 -9.38 4.68 -2.28
CA ALA A 298 -9.86 3.40 -1.74
C ALA A 298 -10.26 2.36 -2.81
N GLY A 299 -10.12 2.66 -4.10
CA GLY A 299 -10.58 1.76 -5.17
C GLY A 299 -10.75 2.46 -6.52
N GLU A 300 -11.68 1.97 -7.34
CA GLU A 300 -12.15 2.65 -8.55
C GLU A 300 -13.19 3.72 -8.17
N GLY A 301 -12.84 4.99 -8.39
CA GLY A 301 -13.66 6.16 -8.08
C GLY A 301 -12.94 7.19 -7.20
N ASP A 302 -13.65 8.28 -6.85
CA ASP A 302 -13.10 9.40 -6.07
C ASP A 302 -13.18 9.19 -4.54
N ALA A 303 -13.55 7.98 -4.08
CA ALA A 303 -13.64 7.68 -2.66
C ALA A 303 -12.24 7.56 -2.03
N THR A 304 -12.00 8.34 -0.98
CA THR A 304 -10.77 8.30 -0.20
C THR A 304 -11.01 7.74 1.20
N GLU A 305 -10.08 6.91 1.67
CA GLU A 305 -9.98 6.46 3.05
C GLU A 305 -8.84 7.22 3.76
N GLU A 306 -9.03 7.54 5.03
CA GLU A 306 -8.02 8.24 5.82
C GLU A 306 -7.23 7.28 6.71
N ALA A 307 -5.90 7.39 6.65
CA ALA A 307 -4.98 6.72 7.55
C ALA A 307 -4.30 7.76 8.45
N GLU A 308 -4.79 7.90 9.68
CA GLU A 308 -4.19 8.78 10.70
C GLU A 308 -3.05 8.07 11.46
N PHE A 309 -1.94 8.79 11.61
CA PHE A 309 -0.82 8.44 12.48
C PHE A 309 -0.60 9.55 13.49
N SER A 310 -0.51 9.20 14.76
CA SER A 310 -0.46 10.14 15.88
C SER A 310 0.82 10.05 16.69
N MET A 311 1.06 11.10 17.49
CA MET A 311 2.20 11.19 18.41
C MET A 311 3.56 11.11 17.70
N LEU A 312 3.67 11.70 16.50
CA LEU A 312 4.95 11.89 15.82
C LEU A 312 5.73 12.97 16.56
N ASP A 313 7.06 12.82 16.68
CA ASP A 313 7.89 13.80 17.36
C ASP A 313 8.04 15.08 16.53
N GLN A 314 7.95 16.25 17.17
CA GLN A 314 8.05 17.56 16.50
C GLN A 314 9.38 17.74 15.76
N ASP A 315 10.46 17.11 16.23
CA ASP A 315 11.76 17.17 15.58
C ASP A 315 11.72 16.58 14.15
N ASP A 316 10.82 15.63 13.89
CA ASP A 316 10.66 14.99 12.57
C ASP A 316 9.75 15.79 11.62
N TYR A 317 9.10 16.86 12.08
CA TYR A 317 8.16 17.65 11.28
C TYR A 317 8.78 18.14 9.97
N SER A 318 9.95 18.79 10.06
CA SER A 318 10.64 19.35 8.89
C SER A 318 11.03 18.29 7.87
N GLY A 319 11.58 17.15 8.31
CA GLY A 319 11.96 16.06 7.41
C GLY A 319 10.76 15.39 6.73
N ILE A 320 9.62 15.31 7.42
CA ILE A 320 8.37 14.80 6.84
C ILE A 320 7.81 15.81 5.84
N ASP A 321 7.72 17.08 6.19
CA ASP A 321 7.25 18.16 5.33
C ASP A 321 8.09 18.29 4.04
N ASP A 322 9.42 18.22 4.15
CA ASP A 322 10.32 18.17 3.00
C ASP A 322 10.03 16.98 2.08
N TYR A 323 9.74 15.80 2.67
CA TYR A 323 9.36 14.61 1.90
C TYR A 323 8.02 14.83 1.17
N ILE A 324 7.00 15.36 1.85
CA ILE A 324 5.68 15.66 1.25
C ILE A 324 5.83 16.63 0.07
N LYS A 325 6.57 17.74 0.27
CA LYS A 325 6.84 18.75 -0.75
C LYS A 325 7.64 18.19 -1.94
N LYS A 326 8.69 17.42 -1.66
CA LYS A 326 9.53 16.79 -2.70
C LYS A 326 8.73 15.87 -3.61
N HIS A 327 7.77 15.13 -3.04
CA HIS A 327 6.91 14.23 -3.78
C HIS A 327 5.63 14.89 -4.32
N ARG A 328 5.48 16.22 -4.14
CA ARG A 328 4.34 17.03 -4.60
C ARG A 328 2.99 16.48 -4.16
N LEU A 329 2.96 15.92 -2.95
CA LEU A 329 1.74 15.45 -2.33
C LEU A 329 0.90 16.67 -1.91
N GLN A 330 -0.41 16.62 -2.13
CA GLN A 330 -1.31 17.73 -1.81
C GLN A 330 -1.38 17.92 -0.30
N ASP A 331 -1.03 19.10 0.20
CA ASP A 331 -1.19 19.46 1.61
C ASP A 331 -2.57 20.11 1.85
N ARG A 332 -3.40 19.48 2.69
CA ARG A 332 -4.75 19.97 3.05
C ARG A 332 -4.86 20.46 4.48
N SER A 333 -3.75 20.60 5.20
CA SER A 333 -3.72 21.03 6.61
C SER A 333 -4.47 22.34 6.86
N MET A 334 -4.33 23.32 5.97
CA MET A 334 -5.00 24.63 6.08
C MET A 334 -6.51 24.58 5.78
N ALA A 335 -6.98 23.58 5.03
CA ALA A 335 -8.41 23.37 4.81
C ALA A 335 -9.08 22.79 6.07
N GLU A 336 -8.40 21.85 6.75
CA GLU A 336 -8.87 21.28 8.01
C GLU A 336 -8.82 22.28 9.17
N GLN A 337 -7.75 23.06 9.30
CA GLN A 337 -7.69 24.12 10.31
C GLN A 337 -8.82 25.15 10.14
N ARG A 338 -9.17 25.48 8.89
CA ARG A 338 -10.32 26.35 8.58
C ARG A 338 -11.65 25.71 8.99
N LYS A 339 -11.88 24.44 8.65
CA LYS A 339 -13.09 23.70 9.05
C LYS A 339 -13.20 23.54 10.58
N ALA A 340 -12.13 23.14 11.24
CA ALA A 340 -12.10 22.97 12.70
C ALA A 340 -12.36 24.30 13.43
N LYS A 341 -11.81 25.42 12.95
CA LYS A 341 -12.12 26.76 13.49
C LYS A 341 -13.59 27.13 13.31
N LEU A 342 -14.18 26.83 12.15
CA LEU A 342 -15.61 27.07 11.89
C LEU A 342 -16.50 26.21 12.81
N GLU A 343 -16.20 24.92 12.97
CA GLU A 343 -16.95 24.02 13.87
C GLU A 343 -16.81 24.41 15.36
N LEU A 344 -15.65 24.93 15.78
CA LEU A 344 -15.46 25.49 17.13
C LEU A 344 -16.23 26.80 17.34
N ALA A 345 -16.39 27.60 16.29
CA ALA A 345 -17.20 28.82 16.33
C ALA A 345 -18.70 28.49 16.40
N GLU A 346 -19.17 27.49 15.65
CA GLU A 346 -20.56 27.01 15.69
C GLU A 346 -20.92 26.34 17.04
N ASN A 347 -19.99 25.60 17.65
CA ASN A 347 -20.20 24.96 18.96
C ASN A 347 -20.02 25.90 20.15
N ARG A 348 -19.39 27.07 19.97
CA ARG A 348 -19.43 28.16 20.96
C ARG A 348 -20.76 28.90 20.81
N GLY A 349 -21.84 28.25 21.24
CA GLY A 349 -23.13 28.90 21.42
C GLY A 349 -23.01 30.16 22.29
N PRO A 350 -23.94 31.12 22.15
CA PRO A 350 -23.78 32.47 22.66
C PRO A 350 -23.56 32.45 24.18
N LYS A 351 -22.44 33.05 24.62
CA LYS A 351 -22.26 33.39 26.03
C LYS A 351 -23.38 34.34 26.43
N LYS A 352 -24.39 33.81 27.14
CA LYS A 352 -25.31 34.63 27.94
C LYS A 352 -24.48 35.30 29.06
N ASN A 353 -23.95 36.48 28.77
CA ASN A 353 -23.75 37.47 29.82
C ASN A 353 -25.14 38.00 30.16
N GLY A 354 -25.68 37.57 31.29
CA GLY A 354 -26.86 38.17 31.89
C GLY A 354 -26.43 39.19 32.93
N GLU A 355 -26.71 40.46 32.66
CA GLU A 355 -27.18 41.43 33.67
C GLU A 355 -27.91 42.59 32.96
N GLU A 356 -29.22 42.61 33.22
CA GLU A 356 -30.23 43.68 33.25
C GLU A 356 -30.19 44.89 32.28
N ALA A 357 -31.27 45.00 31.48
CA ALA A 357 -32.35 46.00 31.62
C ALA A 357 -32.82 46.61 30.28
N GLY A 358 -34.15 46.63 30.08
CA GLY A 358 -34.84 47.72 29.38
C GLY A 358 -35.37 47.43 27.96
N ASP A 359 -36.70 47.41 27.86
CA ASP A 359 -37.54 47.64 26.66
C ASP A 359 -36.91 48.53 25.57
N ASP A 360 -37.06 48.17 24.30
CA ASP A 360 -38.25 48.52 23.49
C ASP A 360 -38.02 48.05 22.04
N ALA A 361 -39.05 47.53 21.37
CA ALA A 361 -39.02 47.22 19.94
C ALA A 361 -39.48 48.47 19.14
N PRO A 362 -39.05 48.70 17.88
CA PRO A 362 -39.67 47.93 16.80
C PRO A 362 -38.75 47.57 15.62
N ALA A 363 -39.27 46.62 14.85
CA ALA A 363 -38.70 45.97 13.68
C ALA A 363 -38.25 46.89 12.54
N ALA A 364 -37.14 46.54 11.88
CA ALA A 364 -37.04 46.26 10.44
C ALA A 364 -35.58 46.20 9.97
N THR A 365 -35.12 45.02 9.57
CA THR A 365 -34.45 44.68 8.28
C THR A 365 -33.66 43.39 8.48
N GLY A 366 -34.12 42.33 7.82
CA GLY A 366 -33.54 40.99 7.90
C GLY A 366 -32.21 40.91 7.16
N ILE A 367 -31.16 41.37 7.81
CA ILE A 367 -29.80 40.88 7.58
C ILE A 367 -29.54 39.91 8.72
N SER A 368 -29.44 38.62 8.38
CA SER A 368 -29.06 37.58 9.33
C SER A 368 -27.78 38.01 10.05
N GLU A 369 -27.67 37.80 11.36
CA GLU A 369 -26.41 38.03 12.10
C GLU A 369 -25.23 37.30 11.44
N LEU A 370 -25.48 36.20 10.70
CA LEU A 370 -24.51 35.52 9.84
C LEU A 370 -23.94 36.42 8.73
N ALA A 371 -24.77 37.23 8.07
CA ALA A 371 -24.32 38.11 7.00
C ALA A 371 -23.46 39.26 7.55
N LYS A 372 -23.76 39.72 8.78
CA LYS A 372 -22.98 40.74 9.46
C LYS A 372 -21.62 40.20 9.93
N ALA A 373 -21.61 38.97 10.46
CA ALA A 373 -20.38 38.28 10.83
C ALA A 373 -19.49 37.92 9.62
N GLN A 374 -20.08 37.59 8.47
CA GLN A 374 -19.33 37.41 7.22
C GLN A 374 -18.71 38.71 6.76
N LEU A 375 -19.45 39.82 6.80
CA LEU A 375 -18.96 41.13 6.38
C LEU A 375 -17.82 41.64 7.27
N ASP A 376 -17.96 41.50 8.60
CA ASP A 376 -16.91 41.91 9.56
C ASP A 376 -15.64 41.07 9.39
N ALA A 377 -15.77 39.78 9.07
CA ALA A 377 -14.62 38.91 8.80
C ALA A 377 -13.93 39.25 7.45
N GLU A 378 -14.70 39.66 6.44
CA GLU A 378 -14.16 40.09 5.14
C GLU A 378 -13.48 41.47 5.24
N GLN A 379 -14.04 42.39 6.05
CA GLN A 379 -13.43 43.72 6.31
C GLN A 379 -12.15 43.63 7.12
N ALA A 380 -12.10 42.78 8.16
CA ALA A 380 -10.88 42.58 8.94
C ALA A 380 -9.71 42.01 8.11
N LEU A 381 -10.01 41.28 7.02
CA LEU A 381 -9.01 40.74 6.10
C LEU A 381 -8.53 41.77 5.06
N GLN A 382 -9.37 42.74 4.67
CA GLN A 382 -8.93 43.85 3.82
C GLN A 382 -8.02 44.81 4.57
N ASP A 383 -8.28 45.03 5.87
CA ASP A 383 -7.43 45.88 6.71
C ASP A 383 -6.07 45.23 7.02
N GLU A 384 -5.96 43.89 7.01
CA GLU A 384 -4.69 43.16 7.18
C GLU A 384 -3.86 43.02 5.88
N GLU A 385 -4.45 43.20 4.69
CA GLU A 385 -3.72 43.14 3.40
C GLU A 385 -3.08 44.48 2.98
N ASP A 386 -3.45 45.60 3.63
CA ASP A 386 -2.91 46.94 3.35
C ASP A 386 -1.73 47.34 4.28
N GLU A 387 -1.29 46.47 5.19
CA GLU A 387 -0.20 46.75 6.16
C GLU A 387 1.16 46.04 5.91
N ASP A 388 1.36 45.31 4.79
CA ASP A 388 2.67 44.71 4.43
C ASP A 388 3.22 45.12 3.04
#